data_AF-A0A7V3VZA5-F1
#
_entry.id   AF-A0A7V3VZA5-F1
#
_cell.length_a   1.000
_cell.length_b   1.000
_cell.length_c   1.000
_cell.angle_alpha   90.00
_cell.angle_beta   90.00
_cell.angle_gamma   90.00
#
_symmetry.space_group_name_H-M   'P 1'
#
loop_
_entity.id
_entity.type
_entity.pdbx_description
1 polymer ?
#
loop_
_entity_poly.entity_id
_entity_poly.type
_entity_poly.pdbx_seq_one_letter_code
_entity_poly.pdbx_strand_id
1 'polypeptide(L)'
;MQGGLLMSVPQWLQRLLAYYGVPYRAHVHPPVFSASHLAHVEHVTGRRVAKIVFLNARGHPVMVVLPAVARVDVERVRSVLGEPELRLATEAEIAGWFKGCQPGCVPPFRLRSDLRILLDRGLAHLGEIILPGGMPEVSLAVRFRDWYRAVRPGVGRFAVHPSAAPARGVLEAPVLIVEDEAETNHLLCELLQREGVVCQGVEEGRQALETAKQKRPAAILLDLMLPDMSGLEMVQQLRRQGSLKRIPWIVLTALDDEAARQRSRELGADAYMTKPLQPQALVAEVRELLADARA
;
A
#
# COMPACT_ATOMS: atom_id res chain seq x y z
N MET A 1 -4.09 -25.28 32.32
CA MET A 1 -5.02 -26.02 31.46
C MET A 1 -4.63 -25.76 30.01
N GLN A 2 -3.98 -26.74 29.38
CA GLN A 2 -3.63 -26.74 27.96
C GLN A 2 -4.91 -26.93 27.14
N GLY A 3 -5.15 -26.03 26.19
CA GLY A 3 -6.33 -26.07 25.32
C GLY A 3 -6.38 -24.88 24.37
N GLY A 4 -5.25 -24.48 23.78
CA GLY A 4 -5.24 -23.55 22.66
C GLY A 4 -5.55 -24.33 21.39
N LEU A 5 -6.81 -24.29 20.92
CA LEU A 5 -7.16 -24.77 19.58
C LEU A 5 -6.15 -24.16 18.58
N LEU A 6 -5.39 -25.00 17.88
CA LEU A 6 -4.75 -24.58 16.63
C LEU A 6 -5.90 -24.22 15.68
N MET A 7 -6.21 -22.92 15.58
CA MET A 7 -7.15 -22.40 14.60
C MET A 7 -6.59 -22.72 13.22
N SER A 8 -7.21 -23.67 12.53
CA SER A 8 -6.89 -24.01 11.14
C SER A 8 -7.74 -23.16 10.20
N VAL A 9 -7.25 -22.95 8.98
CA VAL A 9 -7.98 -22.23 7.93
C VAL A 9 -9.38 -22.84 7.77
N PRO A 10 -10.46 -22.06 7.81
CA PRO A 10 -11.81 -22.59 7.73
C PRO A 10 -12.03 -23.48 6.51
N GLN A 11 -12.67 -24.64 6.70
CA GLN A 11 -12.83 -25.64 5.64
C GLN A 11 -13.66 -25.13 4.44
N TRP A 12 -14.58 -24.19 4.68
CA TRP A 12 -15.33 -23.53 3.61
C TRP A 12 -14.44 -22.64 2.75
N LEU A 13 -13.45 -21.97 3.35
CA LEU A 13 -12.50 -21.12 2.64
C LEU A 13 -11.54 -21.96 1.79
N GLN A 14 -11.07 -23.08 2.32
CA GLN A 14 -10.27 -24.03 1.56
C GLN A 14 -11.03 -24.55 0.32
N ARG A 15 -12.31 -24.93 0.49
CA ARG A 15 -13.18 -25.35 -0.62
C ARG A 15 -13.39 -24.24 -1.65
N LEU A 16 -13.56 -23.00 -1.20
CA LEU A 16 -13.69 -21.83 -2.08
C LEU A 16 -12.42 -21.63 -2.92
N LEU A 17 -11.25 -21.64 -2.29
CA LEU A 17 -9.97 -21.43 -2.97
C LEU A 17 -9.66 -22.55 -3.96
N ALA A 18 -9.98 -23.79 -3.60
CA ALA A 18 -9.88 -24.94 -4.50
C ALA A 18 -10.82 -24.81 -5.70
N TYR A 19 -12.07 -24.38 -5.50
CA TYR A 19 -13.03 -24.13 -6.58
C TYR A 19 -12.52 -23.09 -7.59
N TYR A 20 -11.90 -22.02 -7.10
CA TYR A 20 -11.30 -20.99 -7.96
C TYR A 20 -9.94 -21.37 -8.55
N GLY A 21 -9.32 -22.45 -8.07
CA GLY A 21 -7.98 -22.87 -8.49
C GLY A 21 -6.90 -21.82 -8.21
N VAL A 22 -7.05 -21.00 -7.16
CA VAL A 22 -6.10 -19.94 -6.82
C VAL A 22 -5.09 -20.46 -5.81
N PRO A 23 -3.79 -20.55 -6.17
CA PRO A 23 -2.75 -20.89 -5.21
C PRO A 23 -2.67 -19.81 -4.12
N TYR A 24 -2.53 -20.23 -2.87
CA TYR A 24 -2.50 -19.32 -1.73
C TYR A 24 -1.52 -19.82 -0.66
N ARG A 25 -1.05 -18.89 0.17
CA ARG A 25 -0.50 -19.17 1.50
C ARG A 25 -1.44 -18.55 2.52
N ALA A 26 -1.90 -19.35 3.47
CA ALA A 26 -2.75 -18.85 4.54
C ALA A 26 -1.88 -18.56 5.77
N HIS A 27 -2.08 -17.40 6.36
CA HIS A 27 -1.41 -17.02 7.59
C HIS A 27 -2.46 -16.96 8.71
N VAL A 28 -2.10 -17.53 9.86
CA VAL A 28 -2.93 -17.51 11.06
C VAL A 28 -2.25 -16.59 12.07
N HIS A 29 -2.98 -15.61 12.56
CA HIS A 29 -2.48 -14.57 13.46
C HIS A 29 -3.50 -14.24 14.55
N PRO A 30 -3.13 -13.51 15.61
CA PRO A 30 -4.10 -12.96 16.56
C PRO A 30 -5.21 -12.17 15.84
N PRO A 31 -6.42 -12.06 16.41
CA PRO A 31 -7.55 -11.46 15.70
C PRO A 31 -7.31 -10.00 15.30
N VAL A 32 -7.55 -9.71 14.02
CA VAL A 32 -7.41 -8.40 13.40
C VAL A 32 -8.73 -7.98 12.76
N PHE A 33 -9.15 -6.74 13.04
CA PHE A 33 -10.45 -6.21 12.61
C PHE A 33 -10.35 -5.08 11.58
N SER A 34 -9.15 -4.73 11.12
CA SER A 34 -8.97 -3.72 10.07
C SER A 34 -7.83 -4.08 9.12
N ALA A 35 -7.98 -3.72 7.84
CA ALA A 35 -6.95 -3.97 6.82
C ALA A 35 -5.62 -3.23 7.13
N SER A 36 -5.68 -2.07 7.78
CA SER A 36 -4.48 -1.34 8.22
C SER A 36 -3.73 -2.06 9.33
N HIS A 37 -4.47 -2.66 10.29
CA HIS A 37 -3.86 -3.49 11.33
C HIS A 37 -3.33 -4.81 10.74
N LEU A 38 -4.01 -5.37 9.72
CA LEU A 38 -3.54 -6.57 9.03
C LEU A 38 -2.20 -6.33 8.34
N ALA A 39 -2.03 -5.18 7.69
CA ALA A 39 -0.75 -4.79 7.09
C ALA A 39 0.40 -4.81 8.12
N HIS A 40 0.14 -4.35 9.34
CA HIS A 40 1.12 -4.34 10.42
C HIS A 40 1.50 -5.76 10.87
N VAL A 41 0.51 -6.63 11.08
CA VAL A 41 0.70 -8.04 11.50
C VAL A 41 1.41 -8.85 10.42
N GLU A 42 1.10 -8.60 9.16
CA GLU A 42 1.69 -9.27 8.00
C GLU A 42 3.05 -8.70 7.60
N HIS A 43 3.50 -7.63 8.28
CA HIS A 43 4.73 -6.91 7.96
C HIS A 43 4.82 -6.47 6.49
N VAL A 44 3.68 -6.10 5.89
CA VAL A 44 3.58 -5.57 4.52
C VAL A 44 3.04 -4.15 4.52
N THR A 45 3.35 -3.39 3.47
CA THR A 45 2.72 -2.07 3.25
C THR A 45 1.21 -2.20 3.15
N GLY A 46 0.45 -1.26 3.71
CA GLY A 46 -1.02 -1.24 3.61
C GLY A 46 -1.55 -1.19 2.16
N ARG A 47 -0.72 -0.79 1.19
CA ARG A 47 -1.05 -0.87 -0.24
C ARG A 47 -1.19 -2.29 -0.78
N ARG A 48 -0.48 -3.26 -0.20
CA ARG A 48 -0.53 -4.69 -0.58
C ARG A 48 -1.68 -5.46 0.08
N VAL A 49 -2.37 -4.84 1.04
CA VAL A 49 -3.51 -5.43 1.73
C VAL A 49 -4.80 -4.94 1.08
N ALA A 50 -5.62 -5.88 0.65
CA ALA A 50 -6.95 -5.59 0.12
C ALA A 50 -7.93 -5.27 1.26
N LYS A 51 -8.42 -4.05 1.27
CA LYS A 51 -9.59 -3.64 2.03
C LYS A 51 -10.85 -3.85 1.21
N ILE A 52 -11.87 -4.39 1.86
CA ILE A 52 -13.16 -4.66 1.25
C ILE A 52 -14.18 -3.66 1.77
N VAL A 53 -14.82 -2.94 0.86
CA VAL A 53 -15.93 -2.04 1.18
C VAL A 53 -17.17 -2.51 0.44
N PHE A 54 -18.28 -2.64 1.16
CA PHE A 54 -19.56 -3.04 0.58
C PHE A 54 -20.47 -1.84 0.36
N LEU A 55 -21.05 -1.78 -0.82
CA LEU A 55 -22.10 -0.84 -1.19
C LEU A 55 -23.38 -1.61 -1.49
N ASN A 56 -24.52 -0.94 -1.29
CA ASN A 56 -25.84 -1.43 -1.58
C ASN A 56 -26.39 -0.69 -2.81
N ALA A 57 -26.68 -1.43 -3.88
CA ALA A 57 -27.43 -0.95 -5.04
C ALA A 57 -28.83 -1.57 -5.03
N ARG A 58 -29.79 -0.93 -4.35
CA ARG A 58 -31.20 -1.38 -4.28
C ARG A 58 -31.37 -2.85 -3.83
N GLY A 59 -30.65 -3.24 -2.80
CA GLY A 59 -30.62 -4.60 -2.24
C GLY A 59 -29.52 -5.50 -2.82
N HIS A 60 -28.89 -5.10 -3.94
CA HIS A 60 -27.82 -5.89 -4.57
C HIS A 60 -26.45 -5.49 -4.03
N PRO A 61 -25.63 -6.44 -3.58
CA PRO A 61 -24.33 -6.14 -3.01
C PRO A 61 -23.30 -5.80 -4.10
N VAL A 62 -22.58 -4.70 -3.88
CA VAL A 62 -21.40 -4.33 -4.65
C VAL A 62 -20.20 -4.36 -3.71
N MET A 63 -19.20 -5.16 -4.04
CA MET A 63 -17.93 -5.25 -3.32
C MET A 63 -16.87 -4.42 -4.04
N VAL A 64 -16.29 -3.45 -3.35
CA VAL A 64 -15.18 -2.64 -3.85
C VAL A 64 -13.90 -3.05 -3.14
N VAL A 65 -12.93 -3.52 -3.91
CA VAL A 65 -11.62 -4.01 -3.46
C VAL A 65 -10.60 -2.88 -3.65
N LEU A 66 -10.02 -2.41 -2.55
CA LEU A 66 -9.18 -1.21 -2.49
C LEU A 66 -7.90 -1.50 -1.70
N PRO A 67 -6.81 -0.75 -1.91
CA PRO A 67 -5.68 -0.76 -0.97
C PRO A 67 -6.13 -0.35 0.45
N ALA A 68 -5.53 -0.90 1.51
CA ALA A 68 -5.96 -0.63 2.89
C ALA A 68 -5.92 0.86 3.27
N VAL A 69 -4.96 1.60 2.69
CA VAL A 69 -4.77 3.04 2.91
C VAL A 69 -5.83 3.93 2.22
N ALA A 70 -6.54 3.40 1.22
CA ALA A 70 -7.45 4.19 0.38
C ALA A 70 -8.88 4.23 0.93
N ARG A 71 -9.61 5.32 0.79
CA ARG A 71 -11.07 5.35 1.05
C ARG A 71 -11.83 5.11 -0.25
N VAL A 72 -13.06 4.60 -0.16
CA VAL A 72 -13.90 4.45 -1.36
C VAL A 72 -14.48 5.81 -1.78
N ASP A 73 -14.47 6.09 -3.08
CA ASP A 73 -15.22 7.17 -3.72
C ASP A 73 -16.58 6.62 -4.18
N VAL A 74 -17.60 6.75 -3.33
CA VAL A 74 -18.93 6.20 -3.67
C VAL A 74 -19.53 6.89 -4.90
N GLU A 75 -19.25 8.17 -5.13
CA GLU A 75 -19.74 8.90 -6.30
C GLU A 75 -19.13 8.38 -7.60
N ARG A 76 -17.83 8.09 -7.62
CA ARG A 76 -17.20 7.48 -8.80
C ARG A 76 -17.76 6.08 -9.07
N VAL A 77 -17.94 5.28 -8.03
CA VAL A 77 -18.55 3.94 -8.20
C VAL A 77 -19.97 4.08 -8.74
N ARG A 78 -20.74 5.04 -8.21
CA ARG A 78 -22.10 5.35 -8.66
C ARG A 78 -22.15 5.71 -10.14
N SER A 79 -21.27 6.61 -10.56
CA SER A 79 -21.16 7.05 -11.96
C SER A 79 -20.78 5.90 -12.90
N VAL A 80 -19.82 5.07 -12.51
CA VAL A 80 -19.36 3.92 -13.32
C VAL A 80 -20.44 2.84 -13.44
N LEU A 81 -21.20 2.58 -12.38
CA LEU A 81 -22.27 1.59 -12.40
C LEU A 81 -23.60 2.10 -12.97
N GLY A 82 -23.79 3.42 -13.04
CA GLY A 82 -25.08 4.01 -13.42
C GLY A 82 -26.19 3.78 -12.38
N GLU A 83 -25.83 3.65 -11.10
CA GLU A 83 -26.73 3.23 -10.02
C GLU A 83 -27.03 4.39 -9.05
N PRO A 84 -28.00 5.29 -9.31
CA PRO A 84 -28.16 6.55 -8.58
C PRO A 84 -28.39 6.39 -7.06
N GLU A 85 -28.95 5.27 -6.62
CA GLU A 85 -29.23 4.97 -5.20
C GLU A 85 -28.11 4.19 -4.50
N LEU A 86 -26.91 4.13 -5.09
CA LEU A 86 -25.76 3.44 -4.49
C LEU A 86 -25.32 4.12 -3.18
N ARG A 87 -25.25 3.35 -2.10
CA ARG A 87 -24.78 3.80 -0.77
C ARG A 87 -23.89 2.78 -0.09
N LEU A 88 -23.21 3.17 0.99
CA LEU A 88 -22.53 2.20 1.86
C LEU A 88 -23.55 1.19 2.43
N ALA A 89 -23.16 -0.07 2.47
CA ALA A 89 -23.93 -1.13 3.11
C ALA A 89 -23.71 -1.08 4.64
N THR A 90 -24.75 -1.40 5.39
CA THR A 90 -24.69 -1.54 6.84
C THR A 90 -24.14 -2.91 7.23
N GLU A 91 -23.62 -3.05 8.45
CA GLU A 91 -23.12 -4.35 8.94
C GLU A 91 -24.21 -5.43 8.95
N ALA A 92 -25.46 -5.07 9.27
CA ALA A 92 -26.59 -5.98 9.26
C ALA A 92 -26.89 -6.50 7.84
N GLU A 93 -26.80 -5.64 6.83
CA GLU A 93 -26.94 -6.03 5.42
C GLU A 93 -25.81 -7.00 5.00
N ILE A 94 -24.56 -6.66 5.35
CA ILE A 94 -23.39 -7.49 5.05
C ILE A 94 -23.51 -8.87 5.69
N ALA A 95 -23.88 -8.93 6.98
CA ALA A 95 -24.10 -10.19 7.70
C ALA A 95 -25.25 -11.01 7.09
N GLY A 96 -26.31 -10.35 6.61
CA GLY A 96 -27.41 -10.99 5.90
C GLY A 96 -26.98 -11.59 4.56
N TRP A 97 -26.11 -10.90 3.81
CA TRP A 97 -25.62 -11.36 2.51
C TRP A 97 -24.58 -12.48 2.61
N PHE A 98 -23.67 -12.43 3.59
CA PHE A 98 -22.51 -13.31 3.71
C PHE A 98 -22.53 -14.10 5.03
N LYS A 99 -23.50 -15.01 5.16
CA LYS A 99 -23.61 -15.88 6.33
C LYS A 99 -22.32 -16.68 6.55
N GLY A 100 -21.78 -16.64 7.77
CA GLY A 100 -20.56 -17.37 8.15
C GLY A 100 -19.25 -16.62 7.93
N CYS A 101 -19.28 -15.39 7.40
CA CYS A 101 -18.14 -14.47 7.42
C CYS A 101 -18.37 -13.39 8.49
N GLN A 102 -17.31 -12.99 9.19
CA GLN A 102 -17.39 -11.79 10.02
C GLN A 102 -17.35 -10.54 9.13
N PRO A 103 -18.20 -9.52 9.37
CA PRO A 103 -18.08 -8.22 8.72
C PRO A 103 -16.65 -7.68 8.83
N GLY A 104 -16.12 -7.16 7.71
CA GLY A 104 -14.72 -6.72 7.61
C GLY A 104 -13.71 -7.82 7.25
N CYS A 105 -14.09 -9.10 7.33
CA CYS A 105 -13.22 -10.23 6.99
C CYS A 105 -13.63 -10.96 5.70
N VAL A 106 -14.71 -10.54 5.03
CA VAL A 106 -15.23 -11.23 3.83
C VAL A 106 -14.16 -11.27 2.72
N PRO A 107 -13.74 -12.45 2.23
CA PRO A 107 -12.71 -12.55 1.21
C PRO A 107 -13.27 -12.11 -0.16
N PRO A 108 -12.47 -11.47 -1.02
CA PRO A 108 -12.98 -10.88 -2.27
C PRO A 108 -13.11 -11.92 -3.39
N PHE A 109 -13.98 -12.89 -3.19
CA PHE A 109 -14.40 -13.86 -4.19
C PHE A 109 -15.88 -13.74 -4.46
N ARG A 110 -16.34 -14.28 -5.59
CA ARG A 110 -17.76 -14.26 -5.94
C ARG A 110 -18.51 -15.32 -5.14
N LEU A 111 -18.90 -14.95 -3.92
CA LEU A 111 -19.66 -15.78 -2.97
C LEU A 111 -21.16 -15.83 -3.26
N ARG A 112 -21.66 -14.92 -4.11
CA ARG A 112 -23.04 -14.85 -4.57
C ARG A 112 -23.09 -14.54 -6.07
N SER A 113 -24.15 -14.97 -6.74
CA SER A 113 -24.36 -14.73 -8.17
C SER A 113 -24.64 -13.26 -8.49
N ASP A 114 -25.36 -12.55 -7.62
CA ASP A 114 -25.72 -11.14 -7.74
C ASP A 114 -24.61 -10.17 -7.29
N LEU A 115 -23.52 -10.69 -6.69
CA LEU A 115 -22.42 -9.88 -6.20
C LEU A 115 -21.61 -9.28 -7.37
N ARG A 116 -21.61 -7.95 -7.46
CA ARG A 116 -20.69 -7.22 -8.36
C ARG A 116 -19.39 -6.96 -7.61
N ILE A 117 -18.25 -7.29 -8.22
CA ILE A 117 -16.92 -7.06 -7.64
C ILE A 117 -16.18 -6.05 -8.50
N LEU A 118 -15.79 -4.95 -7.88
CA LEU A 118 -15.02 -3.87 -8.47
C LEU A 118 -13.64 -3.82 -7.82
N LEU A 119 -12.61 -3.67 -8.63
CA LEU A 119 -11.22 -3.56 -8.21
C LEU A 119 -10.70 -2.17 -8.56
N ASP A 120 -10.15 -1.49 -7.56
CA ASP A 120 -9.39 -0.28 -7.82
C ASP A 120 -8.02 -0.61 -8.42
N ARG A 121 -7.65 0.11 -9.47
CA ARG A 121 -6.39 -0.10 -10.19
C ARG A 121 -5.14 0.18 -9.34
N GLY A 122 -5.25 0.86 -8.20
CA GLY A 122 -4.15 1.03 -7.25
C GLY A 122 -3.70 -0.28 -6.59
N LEU A 123 -4.49 -1.35 -6.67
CA LEU A 123 -4.06 -2.71 -6.33
C LEU A 123 -3.54 -3.50 -7.54
N ALA A 124 -3.81 -3.02 -8.76
CA ALA A 124 -3.31 -3.67 -9.97
C ALA A 124 -1.80 -3.45 -10.05
N HIS A 125 -1.08 -4.40 -10.67
CA HIS A 125 0.39 -4.40 -10.83
C HIS A 125 1.20 -4.93 -9.63
N LEU A 126 0.57 -5.19 -8.49
CA LEU A 126 1.25 -5.83 -7.36
C LEU A 126 1.50 -7.31 -7.66
N GLY A 127 2.67 -7.83 -7.33
CA GLY A 127 2.99 -9.25 -7.52
C GLY A 127 2.13 -10.16 -6.65
N GLU A 128 2.25 -9.97 -5.33
CA GLU A 128 1.49 -10.70 -4.31
C GLU A 128 0.73 -9.73 -3.41
N ILE A 129 -0.54 -10.02 -3.17
CA ILE A 129 -1.47 -9.26 -2.35
C ILE A 129 -1.95 -10.09 -1.16
N ILE A 130 -2.29 -9.41 -0.07
CA ILE A 130 -2.91 -10.00 1.11
C ILE A 130 -4.41 -9.74 1.06
N LEU A 131 -5.20 -10.80 1.18
CA LEU A 131 -6.65 -10.77 1.24
C LEU A 131 -7.13 -11.17 2.63
N PRO A 132 -8.27 -10.65 3.11
CA PRO A 132 -8.89 -11.17 4.32
C PRO A 132 -9.37 -12.61 4.10
N GLY A 133 -9.31 -13.45 5.15
CA GLY A 133 -9.58 -14.89 5.09
C GLY A 133 -10.93 -15.32 5.68
N GLY A 134 -11.93 -14.44 5.72
CA GLY A 134 -13.28 -14.76 6.23
C GLY A 134 -13.43 -14.68 7.76
N MET A 135 -12.31 -14.75 8.49
CA MET A 135 -12.21 -14.70 9.94
C MET A 135 -11.13 -13.67 10.34
N PRO A 136 -11.19 -13.05 11.52
CA PRO A 136 -10.23 -12.03 11.93
C PRO A 136 -8.84 -12.62 12.21
N GLU A 137 -8.71 -13.92 12.43
CA GLU A 137 -7.43 -14.61 12.66
C GLU A 137 -6.76 -15.13 11.38
N VAL A 138 -7.40 -14.97 10.21
CA VAL A 138 -6.93 -15.59 8.97
C VAL A 138 -6.78 -14.57 7.86
N SER A 139 -5.61 -14.56 7.22
CA SER A 139 -5.31 -13.83 6.00
C SER A 139 -4.82 -14.79 4.90
N LEU A 140 -4.89 -14.34 3.65
CA LEU A 140 -4.45 -15.09 2.48
C LEU A 140 -3.47 -14.27 1.65
N ALA A 141 -2.24 -14.74 1.52
CA ALA A 141 -1.30 -14.24 0.52
C ALA A 141 -1.54 -14.97 -0.81
N VAL A 142 -1.87 -14.21 -1.86
CA VAL A 142 -2.12 -14.74 -3.21
C VAL A 142 -1.42 -13.90 -4.27
N ARG A 143 -1.04 -14.53 -5.39
CA ARG A 143 -0.58 -13.78 -6.56
C ARG A 143 -1.75 -13.00 -7.14
N PHE A 144 -1.58 -11.69 -7.33
CA PHE A 144 -2.63 -10.82 -7.86
C PHE A 144 -3.19 -11.35 -9.18
N ARG A 145 -2.32 -11.77 -10.09
CA ARG A 145 -2.70 -12.28 -11.41
C ARG A 145 -3.61 -13.50 -11.35
N ASP A 146 -3.35 -14.40 -10.40
CA ASP A 146 -4.10 -15.66 -10.29
C ASP A 146 -5.48 -15.38 -9.70
N TRP A 147 -5.55 -14.56 -8.65
CA TRP A 147 -6.81 -14.06 -8.11
C TRP A 147 -7.63 -13.28 -9.14
N TYR A 148 -7.00 -12.37 -9.89
CA TYR A 148 -7.65 -11.55 -10.91
C TYR A 148 -8.28 -12.42 -12.01
N ARG A 149 -7.57 -13.44 -12.50
CA ARG A 149 -8.08 -14.36 -13.53
C ARG A 149 -9.26 -15.19 -13.04
N ALA A 150 -9.23 -15.59 -11.78
CA ALA A 150 -10.27 -16.39 -11.15
C ALA A 150 -11.56 -15.59 -10.88
N VAL A 151 -11.42 -14.38 -10.34
CA VAL A 151 -12.57 -13.56 -9.89
C VAL A 151 -13.13 -12.68 -11.02
N ARG A 152 -12.27 -12.24 -11.94
CA ARG A 152 -12.58 -11.32 -13.06
C ARG A 152 -13.36 -10.07 -12.60
N PRO A 153 -12.80 -9.26 -11.69
CA PRO A 153 -13.46 -8.06 -11.21
C PRO A 153 -13.51 -6.96 -12.29
N GLY A 154 -14.49 -6.06 -12.21
CA GLY A 154 -14.50 -4.83 -13.00
C GLY A 154 -13.43 -3.86 -12.49
N VAL A 155 -12.57 -3.35 -13.36
CA VAL A 155 -11.41 -2.52 -12.96
C VAL A 155 -11.68 -1.04 -13.19
N GLY A 156 -11.32 -0.17 -12.25
CA GLY A 156 -11.49 1.28 -12.38
C GLY A 156 -10.68 2.09 -11.36
N ARG A 157 -10.94 3.41 -11.26
CA ARG A 157 -10.57 4.20 -10.06
C ARG A 157 -11.79 4.40 -9.21
N PHE A 158 -11.80 3.74 -8.07
CA PHE A 158 -12.83 3.79 -7.05
C PHE A 158 -12.28 4.25 -5.71
N ALA A 159 -10.96 4.41 -5.60
CA ALA A 159 -10.29 4.98 -4.44
C ALA A 159 -10.27 6.51 -4.49
N VAL A 160 -10.62 7.13 -3.36
CA VAL A 160 -10.05 8.41 -2.93
C VAL A 160 -8.95 8.05 -1.95
N HIS A 161 -7.71 8.25 -2.36
CA HIS A 161 -6.66 8.41 -1.37
C HIS A 161 -6.95 9.74 -0.66
N PRO A 162 -6.80 9.86 0.67
CA PRO A 162 -6.79 11.17 1.31
C PRO A 162 -5.95 12.09 0.42
N SER A 163 -6.55 13.17 -0.06
CA SER A 163 -5.97 14.07 -1.05
C SER A 163 -5.87 15.43 -0.38
N ALA A 164 -4.68 15.99 -0.31
CA ALA A 164 -4.37 17.27 -0.89
C ALA A 164 -4.27 17.18 -2.43
N ALA A 165 -4.58 18.32 -3.02
CA ALA A 165 -5.38 18.51 -4.22
C ALA A 165 -4.63 18.21 -5.54
N PRO A 166 -5.26 18.33 -6.73
CA PRO A 166 -4.66 17.93 -7.98
C PRO A 166 -3.65 18.99 -8.46
N ALA A 167 -2.47 18.57 -8.94
CA ALA A 167 -1.52 19.46 -9.59
C ALA A 167 -1.49 19.22 -11.11
N ARG A 168 -1.98 20.19 -11.89
CA ARG A 168 -1.40 20.51 -13.20
C ARG A 168 -0.48 21.70 -12.97
N GLY A 169 0.81 21.46 -13.09
CA GLY A 169 1.87 22.46 -12.94
C GLY A 169 3.20 21.73 -12.80
N VAL A 170 4.20 22.15 -13.57
CA VAL A 170 5.59 21.65 -13.47
C VAL A 170 6.00 21.68 -11.99
N LEU A 171 6.59 20.59 -11.51
CA LEU A 171 6.96 20.48 -10.11
C LEU A 171 8.15 21.36 -9.80
N GLU A 172 7.88 22.49 -9.16
CA GLU A 172 8.91 23.37 -8.61
C GLU A 172 9.67 22.74 -7.43
N ALA A 173 9.18 21.63 -6.86
CA ALA A 173 9.76 20.96 -5.70
C ALA A 173 10.43 19.61 -6.08
N PRO A 174 11.77 19.50 -5.98
CA PRO A 174 12.50 18.30 -6.38
C PRO A 174 12.34 17.14 -5.39
N VAL A 175 12.54 15.92 -5.88
CA VAL A 175 12.94 14.75 -5.07
C VAL A 175 14.41 14.93 -4.69
N LEU A 176 14.74 14.87 -3.40
CA LEU A 176 16.12 14.92 -2.94
C LEU A 176 16.68 13.50 -2.84
N ILE A 177 17.76 13.20 -3.55
CA ILE A 177 18.45 11.91 -3.50
C ILE A 177 19.72 12.09 -2.66
N VAL A 178 19.86 11.27 -1.62
CA VAL A 178 20.98 11.30 -0.68
C VAL A 178 21.71 9.97 -0.79
N GLU A 179 22.83 9.98 -1.51
CA GLU A 179 23.58 8.80 -1.92
C GLU A 179 25.05 9.21 -2.08
N ASP A 180 25.95 8.54 -1.36
CA ASP A 180 27.37 8.90 -1.25
C ASP A 180 28.18 8.52 -2.49
N GLU A 181 27.74 7.51 -3.24
CA GLU A 181 28.35 7.16 -4.51
C GLU A 181 27.79 8.04 -5.65
N ALA A 182 28.60 9.00 -6.10
CA ALA A 182 28.23 9.97 -7.14
C ALA A 182 27.66 9.32 -8.43
N GLU A 183 28.20 8.17 -8.85
CA GLU A 183 27.72 7.43 -10.03
C GLU A 183 26.30 6.89 -9.82
N THR A 184 26.04 6.27 -8.65
CA THR A 184 24.71 5.78 -8.28
C THR A 184 23.73 6.93 -8.14
N ASN A 185 24.14 8.03 -7.50
CA ASN A 185 23.31 9.22 -7.33
C ASN A 185 22.89 9.82 -8.69
N HIS A 186 23.84 9.94 -9.62
CA HIS A 186 23.60 10.41 -10.97
C HIS A 186 22.62 9.50 -11.72
N LEU A 187 22.85 8.18 -11.67
CA LEU A 187 21.96 7.19 -12.30
C LEU A 187 20.52 7.29 -11.77
N LEU A 188 20.34 7.38 -10.45
CA LEU A 188 19.02 7.52 -9.84
C LEU A 188 18.34 8.81 -10.29
N CYS A 189 19.09 9.91 -10.38
CA CYS A 189 18.57 11.17 -10.91
C CYS A 189 18.12 11.03 -12.37
N GLU A 190 18.95 10.48 -13.25
CA GLU A 190 18.62 10.28 -14.67
C GLU A 190 17.36 9.42 -14.84
N LEU A 191 17.24 8.34 -14.08
CA LEU A 191 16.07 7.45 -14.12
C LEU A 191 14.78 8.20 -13.77
N LEU A 192 14.80 9.05 -12.75
CA LEU A 192 13.64 9.84 -12.33
C LEU A 192 13.33 10.97 -13.34
N GLN A 193 14.35 11.65 -13.85
CA GLN A 193 14.19 12.74 -14.82
C GLN A 193 13.60 12.26 -16.15
N ARG A 194 14.00 11.07 -16.64
CA ARG A 194 13.42 10.44 -17.84
C ARG A 194 11.91 10.21 -17.70
N GLU A 195 11.44 10.10 -16.46
CA GLU A 195 10.05 9.86 -16.10
C GLU A 195 9.31 11.15 -15.69
N GLY A 196 9.92 12.32 -15.95
CA GLY A 196 9.34 13.63 -15.70
C GLY A 196 9.36 14.07 -14.24
N VAL A 197 10.15 13.41 -13.40
CA VAL A 197 10.34 13.76 -11.98
C VAL A 197 11.55 14.68 -11.86
N VAL A 198 11.35 15.88 -11.31
CA VAL A 198 12.46 16.78 -10.97
C VAL A 198 13.14 16.24 -9.71
N CYS A 199 14.46 16.11 -9.74
CA CYS A 199 15.25 15.62 -8.61
C CYS A 199 16.58 16.36 -8.49
N GLN A 200 17.16 16.30 -7.29
CA GLN A 200 18.48 16.83 -6.96
C GLN A 200 19.25 15.80 -6.13
N GLY A 201 20.46 15.47 -6.56
CA GLY A 201 21.38 14.61 -5.83
C GLY A 201 22.27 15.39 -4.85
N VAL A 202 22.55 14.80 -3.69
CA VAL A 202 23.56 15.21 -2.72
C VAL A 202 24.25 13.97 -2.15
N GLU A 203 25.52 14.11 -1.76
CA GLU A 203 26.37 12.96 -1.36
C GLU A 203 26.58 12.87 0.16
N GLU A 204 26.25 13.93 0.90
CA GLU A 204 26.47 14.03 2.35
C GLU A 204 25.17 14.33 3.11
N GLY A 205 25.03 13.77 4.31
CA GLY A 205 23.86 13.98 5.17
C GLY A 205 23.71 15.43 5.62
N ARG A 206 24.80 16.13 5.94
CA ARG A 206 24.78 17.57 6.26
C ARG A 206 24.29 18.41 5.09
N GLN A 207 24.78 18.13 3.88
CA GLN A 207 24.35 18.80 2.66
C GLN A 207 22.86 18.53 2.40
N ALA A 208 22.39 17.31 2.66
CA ALA A 208 20.99 16.95 2.54
C ALA A 208 20.08 17.70 3.55
N LEU A 209 20.51 17.85 4.80
CA LEU A 209 19.78 18.64 5.81
C LEU A 209 19.64 20.10 5.40
N GLU A 210 20.71 20.73 4.93
CA GLU A 210 20.69 22.12 4.47
C GLU A 210 19.82 22.28 3.21
N THR A 211 19.95 21.35 2.26
CA THR A 211 19.13 21.35 1.04
C THR A 211 17.65 21.15 1.37
N ALA A 212 17.32 20.25 2.30
CA ALA A 212 15.95 20.01 2.74
C ALA A 212 15.32 21.25 3.39
N LYS A 213 16.09 21.99 4.21
CA LYS A 213 15.64 23.27 4.80
C LYS A 213 15.34 24.33 3.75
N GLN A 214 16.22 24.47 2.77
CA GLN A 214 16.14 25.52 1.74
C GLN A 214 15.08 25.22 0.68
N LYS A 215 15.06 23.98 0.17
CA LYS A 215 14.29 23.58 -1.01
C LYS A 215 12.97 22.88 -0.67
N ARG A 216 12.83 22.37 0.55
CA ARG A 216 11.64 21.63 1.04
C ARG A 216 11.19 20.58 0.01
N PRO A 217 12.02 19.56 -0.24
CA PRO A 217 11.76 18.58 -1.27
C PRO A 217 10.44 17.85 -0.99
N ALA A 218 9.79 17.41 -2.07
CA ALA A 218 8.53 16.68 -1.97
C ALA A 218 8.73 15.24 -1.46
N ALA A 219 9.93 14.69 -1.61
CA ALA A 219 10.32 13.39 -1.07
C ALA A 219 11.84 13.30 -0.94
N ILE A 220 12.33 12.38 -0.10
CA ILE A 220 13.76 12.06 0.05
C ILE A 220 14.00 10.59 -0.27
N LEU A 221 14.96 10.29 -1.14
CA LEU A 221 15.54 8.95 -1.27
C LEU A 221 16.84 8.96 -0.49
N LEU A 222 17.02 7.99 0.40
CA LEU A 222 18.08 8.02 1.39
C LEU A 222 18.82 6.69 1.43
N ASP A 223 20.11 6.69 1.11
CA ASP A 223 21.02 5.66 1.61
C ASP A 223 21.29 5.87 3.11
N LEU A 224 21.37 4.76 3.85
CA LEU A 224 21.69 4.78 5.27
C LEU A 224 23.18 4.94 5.57
N MET A 225 24.03 4.58 4.60
CA MET A 225 25.47 4.71 4.65
C MET A 225 25.86 6.03 4.00
N LEU A 226 26.15 7.04 4.81
CA LEU A 226 26.67 8.33 4.33
C LEU A 226 28.03 8.59 4.99
N PRO A 227 28.92 9.36 4.34
CA PRO A 227 30.29 9.55 4.81
C PRO A 227 30.41 10.36 6.10
N ASP A 228 29.43 11.22 6.40
CA ASP A 228 29.50 12.22 7.48
C ASP A 228 28.54 11.96 8.66
N MET A 229 27.49 11.16 8.46
CA MET A 229 26.56 10.71 9.51
C MET A 229 25.80 9.46 9.06
N SER A 230 25.10 8.78 9.98
CA SER A 230 24.16 7.75 9.53
C SER A 230 22.90 8.38 8.92
N GLY A 231 22.35 7.80 7.85
CA GLY A 231 21.05 8.22 7.31
C GLY A 231 19.92 8.19 8.36
N LEU A 232 19.99 7.28 9.34
CA LEU A 232 19.04 7.25 10.46
C LEU A 232 19.14 8.50 11.36
N GLU A 233 20.36 8.98 11.61
CA GLU A 233 20.60 10.20 12.38
C GLU A 233 20.09 11.42 11.62
N MET A 234 20.31 11.47 10.30
CA MET A 234 19.79 12.52 9.43
C MET A 234 18.27 12.62 9.54
N VAL A 235 17.56 11.49 9.48
CA VAL A 235 16.10 11.43 9.61
C VAL A 235 15.64 11.95 10.96
N GLN A 236 16.29 11.52 12.05
CA GLN A 236 15.95 12.02 13.38
C GLN A 236 16.07 13.55 13.47
N GLN A 237 17.10 14.12 12.83
CA GLN A 237 17.29 15.57 12.77
C GLN A 237 16.19 16.26 11.93
N LEU A 238 15.82 15.69 10.78
CA LEU A 238 14.70 16.20 9.96
C LEU A 238 13.38 16.17 10.73
N ARG A 239 13.10 15.07 11.44
CA ARG A 239 11.85 14.91 12.22
C ARG A 239 11.74 15.88 13.40
N ARG A 240 12.86 16.40 13.91
CA ARG A 240 12.88 17.45 14.95
C ARG A 240 12.56 18.85 14.37
N GLN A 241 12.63 19.04 13.06
CA GLN A 241 12.34 20.32 12.42
C GLN A 241 10.89 20.36 11.91
N GLY A 242 10.07 21.26 12.48
CA GLY A 242 8.61 21.25 12.31
C GLY A 242 8.11 21.24 10.86
N SER A 243 8.73 22.00 9.96
CA SER A 243 8.37 22.04 8.53
C SER A 243 8.88 20.85 7.72
N LEU A 244 9.92 20.16 8.18
CA LEU A 244 10.52 19.03 7.49
C LEU A 244 10.05 17.67 8.04
N LYS A 245 9.42 17.68 9.22
CA LYS A 245 8.90 16.49 9.90
C LYS A 245 7.94 15.67 9.06
N ARG A 246 7.29 16.24 8.06
CA ARG A 246 6.30 15.56 7.21
C ARG A 246 6.83 15.15 5.84
N ILE A 247 8.09 15.46 5.51
CA ILE A 247 8.66 15.04 4.23
C ILE A 247 8.72 13.51 4.22
N PRO A 248 8.14 12.87 3.20
CA PRO A 248 8.19 11.43 3.10
C PRO A 248 9.54 10.97 2.57
N TRP A 249 9.95 9.76 2.92
CA TRP A 249 11.27 9.25 2.60
C TRP A 249 11.28 7.75 2.30
N ILE A 250 12.07 7.38 1.29
CA ILE A 250 12.37 6.01 0.88
C ILE A 250 13.77 5.69 1.35
N VAL A 251 13.91 4.60 2.09
CA VAL A 251 15.22 4.07 2.46
C VAL A 251 15.72 3.13 1.38
N LEU A 252 16.92 3.40 0.89
CA LEU A 252 17.71 2.53 0.03
C LEU A 252 18.70 1.78 0.93
N THR A 253 18.67 0.45 0.90
CA THR A 253 19.49 -0.37 1.81
C THR A 253 20.03 -1.61 1.12
N ALA A 254 21.11 -2.19 1.64
CA ALA A 254 21.63 -3.47 1.17
C ALA A 254 20.67 -4.63 1.48
N LEU A 255 20.76 -5.70 0.70
CA LEU A 255 19.83 -6.84 0.72
C LEU A 255 19.70 -7.52 2.11
N ASP A 256 20.74 -7.45 2.94
CA ASP A 256 20.89 -8.24 4.18
C ASP A 256 20.80 -7.45 5.49
N ASP A 257 20.38 -6.18 5.47
CA ASP A 257 20.33 -5.37 6.70
C ASP A 257 18.93 -5.36 7.34
N GLU A 258 18.57 -6.47 8.00
CA GLU A 258 17.31 -6.61 8.73
C GLU A 258 17.21 -5.65 9.94
N ALA A 259 18.35 -5.36 10.57
CA ALA A 259 18.44 -4.40 11.67
C ALA A 259 18.19 -2.97 11.20
N ALA A 260 18.76 -2.56 10.05
CA ALA A 260 18.48 -1.26 9.45
C ALA A 260 17.04 -1.13 8.97
N ARG A 261 16.46 -2.21 8.42
CA ARG A 261 15.03 -2.24 8.10
C ARG A 261 14.19 -1.99 9.36
N GLN A 262 14.50 -2.66 10.47
CA GLN A 262 13.78 -2.47 11.73
C GLN A 262 13.92 -1.04 12.29
N ARG A 263 15.14 -0.50 12.33
CA ARG A 263 15.38 0.85 12.85
C ARG A 263 14.73 1.94 11.99
N SER A 264 14.79 1.77 10.68
CA SER A 264 14.14 2.73 9.78
C SER A 264 12.61 2.69 9.96
N ARG A 265 12.04 1.50 10.20
CA ARG A 265 10.60 1.33 10.51
C ARG A 265 10.21 2.10 11.75
N GLU A 266 11.01 2.04 12.81
CA GLU A 266 10.80 2.78 14.05
C GLU A 266 10.89 4.30 13.86
N LEU A 267 11.65 4.77 12.87
CA LEU A 267 11.73 6.19 12.49
C LEU A 267 10.62 6.62 11.51
N GLY A 268 9.79 5.67 11.09
CA GLY A 268 8.63 5.90 10.23
C GLY A 268 9.02 6.25 8.80
N ALA A 269 9.91 5.49 8.16
CA ALA A 269 10.06 5.60 6.70
C ALA A 269 8.81 5.09 5.98
N ASP A 270 8.48 5.78 4.89
CA ASP A 270 7.27 5.53 4.11
C ASP A 270 7.44 4.33 3.18
N ALA A 271 8.68 4.09 2.73
CA ALA A 271 9.02 2.95 1.89
C ALA A 271 10.46 2.46 2.11
N TYR A 272 10.69 1.21 1.70
CA TYR A 272 11.99 0.52 1.76
C TYR A 272 12.27 -0.16 0.43
N MET A 273 13.47 0.06 -0.09
CA MET A 273 13.93 -0.60 -1.29
C MET A 273 15.33 -1.19 -1.07
N THR A 274 15.48 -2.46 -1.43
CA THR A 274 16.77 -3.15 -1.34
C THR A 274 17.56 -2.98 -2.63
N LYS A 275 18.84 -2.62 -2.51
CA LYS A 275 19.80 -2.66 -3.61
C LYS A 275 20.14 -4.13 -3.96
N PRO A 276 20.24 -4.50 -5.25
CA PRO A 276 20.17 -3.63 -6.43
C PRO A 276 18.73 -3.21 -6.78
N LEU A 277 18.55 -1.92 -7.07
CA LEU A 277 17.24 -1.35 -7.37
C LEU A 277 16.82 -1.69 -8.80
N GLN A 278 15.59 -2.17 -8.96
CA GLN A 278 14.97 -2.29 -10.28
C GLN A 278 14.46 -0.91 -10.73
N PRO A 279 14.90 -0.36 -11.87
CA PRO A 279 14.55 1.02 -12.26
C PRO A 279 13.05 1.31 -12.29
N GLN A 280 12.25 0.36 -12.82
CA GLN A 280 10.80 0.51 -12.89
C GLN A 280 10.15 0.49 -11.50
N ALA A 281 10.68 -0.31 -10.56
CA ALA A 281 10.18 -0.36 -9.20
C ALA A 281 10.50 0.95 -8.46
N LEU A 282 11.69 1.51 -8.64
CA LEU A 282 12.07 2.80 -8.05
C LEU A 282 11.17 3.93 -8.55
N VAL A 283 10.99 4.03 -9.86
CA VAL A 283 10.14 5.07 -10.47
C VAL A 283 8.70 4.94 -9.98
N ALA A 284 8.17 3.71 -9.89
CA ALA A 284 6.84 3.47 -9.36
C ALA A 284 6.74 3.95 -7.90
N GLU A 285 7.67 3.56 -7.05
CA GLU A 285 7.69 3.93 -5.64
C GLU A 285 7.80 5.45 -5.45
N VAL A 286 8.67 6.13 -6.20
CA VAL A 286 8.83 7.59 -6.11
C VAL A 286 7.58 8.32 -6.60
N ARG A 287 6.96 7.87 -7.69
CA ARG A 287 5.70 8.46 -8.17
C ARG A 287 4.57 8.28 -7.16
N GLU A 288 4.51 7.10 -6.55
CA GLU A 288 3.56 6.82 -5.49
C GLU A 288 3.78 7.72 -4.28
N LEU A 289 5.03 7.86 -3.84
CA LEU A 289 5.38 8.71 -2.71
C LEU A 289 5.08 10.19 -2.95
N LEU A 290 5.39 10.70 -4.15
CA LEU A 290 5.09 12.07 -4.54
C LEU A 290 3.59 12.34 -4.67
N ALA A 291 2.79 11.32 -4.98
CA ALA A 291 1.34 11.43 -4.96
C ALA A 291 0.81 11.56 -3.51
N ASP A 292 1.45 10.91 -2.54
CA ASP A 292 1.11 11.00 -1.12
C ASP A 292 1.62 12.29 -0.45
N ALA A 293 2.77 12.82 -0.88
CA ALA A 293 3.35 14.04 -0.30
C ALA A 293 2.57 15.31 -0.64
N ARG A 294 1.88 15.28 -1.78
CA ARG A 294 0.94 16.33 -2.21
C ARG A 294 -0.45 16.11 -1.66
N ALA A 295 -0.63 15.09 -0.83
CA ALA A 295 -1.86 14.76 -0.16
C ALA A 295 -1.96 15.33 1.28
#